data_AF-A0A7G8JJM8-F1
#
_entry.id   AF-A0A7G8JJM8-F1
#
_cell.length_a   1.000
_cell.length_b   1.000
_cell.length_c   1.000
_cell.angle_alpha   90.00
_cell.angle_beta   90.00
_cell.angle_gamma   90.00
#
_symmetry.space_group_name_H-M   'P 1'
#
loop_
_entity.id
_entity.type
_entity.pdbx_description
1 polymer ?
#
loop_
_entity_poly.entity_id
_entity_poly.type
_entity_poly.pdbx_seq_one_letter_code
_entity_poly.pdbx_strand_id
1 'polypeptide(L)'
;MGHGSALLLGFSFPVFTRVHLQHHSHVNDPKNDPDHIVSTFGPLWLIAPRFFYHEFFFFQRKLWKRWELMQWGFERAIFFTIIAAAIRFDFLPFIFNCWFAPALMVGVTLGLFFDYLPHRPFLSRNRWQNARVYPGRTMNWLIMGQNYHLVHHLWPSIPWFEYKPAYEATKPLLDAKESPQRLGIFETRSDVVNFFYDILIGVRSHKPRGSKMRPIAKLLPSRRLRRGWLSLLRRTAVTPARQRF
;
A
#
# COMPACT_ATOMS: atom_id res chain seq x y z
N MET A 1 10.54 -17.84 -9.71
CA MET A 1 9.13 -17.59 -9.30
C MET A 1 8.79 -16.09 -9.23
N GLY A 2 9.59 -15.25 -8.56
CA GLY A 2 9.31 -13.81 -8.40
C GLY A 2 9.15 -13.01 -9.71
N HIS A 3 10.08 -13.15 -10.66
CA HIS A 3 10.02 -12.45 -11.96
C HIS A 3 8.76 -12.76 -12.77
N GLY A 4 8.41 -14.04 -12.93
CA GLY A 4 7.20 -14.44 -13.67
C GLY A 4 5.92 -13.93 -13.00
N SER A 5 5.85 -13.97 -11.68
CA SER A 5 4.68 -13.46 -10.93
C SER A 5 4.53 -11.95 -11.08
N ALA A 6 5.63 -11.20 -11.01
CA ALA A 6 5.61 -9.75 -11.22
C ALA A 6 5.13 -9.40 -12.63
N LEU A 7 5.68 -10.07 -13.66
CA LEU A 7 5.28 -9.86 -15.05
C LEU A 7 3.78 -10.14 -15.24
N LEU A 8 3.26 -11.24 -14.68
CA LEU A 8 1.83 -11.58 -14.73
C LEU A 8 0.94 -10.57 -13.98
N LEU A 9 1.49 -9.77 -13.08
CA LEU A 9 0.77 -8.66 -12.44
C LEU A 9 0.98 -7.32 -13.15
N GLY A 10 1.70 -7.30 -14.29
CA GLY A 10 2.05 -6.07 -15.01
C GLY A 10 3.16 -5.25 -14.35
N PHE A 11 3.78 -5.80 -13.30
CA PHE A 11 4.88 -5.20 -12.54
C PHE A 11 6.23 -5.70 -13.02
N SER A 12 7.28 -5.03 -12.54
CA SER A 12 8.66 -5.45 -12.70
C SER A 12 9.22 -5.90 -11.36
N PHE A 13 9.82 -7.09 -11.32
CA PHE A 13 10.37 -7.64 -10.08
C PHE A 13 11.50 -6.80 -9.47
N PRO A 14 12.50 -6.30 -10.23
CA PRO A 14 13.51 -5.40 -9.66
C PRO A 14 12.88 -4.10 -9.16
N VAL A 15 11.88 -3.53 -9.85
CA VAL A 15 11.16 -2.35 -9.35
C VAL A 15 10.53 -2.65 -8.01
N PHE A 16 9.71 -3.71 -7.93
CA PHE A 16 9.00 -4.09 -6.71
C PHE A 16 9.97 -4.34 -5.55
N THR A 17 11.07 -5.05 -5.80
CA THR A 17 12.11 -5.28 -4.78
C THR A 17 12.65 -3.98 -4.22
N ARG A 18 12.94 -2.99 -5.08
CA ARG A 18 13.55 -1.73 -4.63
C ARG A 18 12.58 -0.82 -3.91
N VAL A 19 11.34 -0.73 -4.38
CA VAL A 19 10.32 0.08 -3.71
C VAL A 19 9.91 -0.54 -2.36
N HIS A 20 9.83 -1.87 -2.27
CA HIS A 20 9.56 -2.58 -1.02
C HIS A 20 10.64 -2.31 0.04
N LEU A 21 11.92 -2.32 -0.37
CA LEU A 21 13.01 -1.95 0.54
C LEU A 21 12.93 -0.49 1.00
N GLN A 22 12.47 0.43 0.14
CA GLN A 22 12.22 1.82 0.52
C GLN A 22 11.04 1.94 1.50
N HIS A 23 9.98 1.17 1.29
CA HIS A 23 8.85 1.07 2.21
C HIS A 23 9.32 0.63 3.61
N HIS A 24 10.03 -0.50 3.73
CA HIS A 24 10.60 -0.97 5.01
C HIS A 24 11.50 0.07 5.69
N SER A 25 12.29 0.81 4.92
CA SER A 25 13.19 1.84 5.45
C SER A 25 12.47 3.10 5.91
N HIS A 26 11.30 3.40 5.34
CA HIS A 26 10.61 4.68 5.51
C HIS A 26 9.13 4.54 5.87
N VAL A 27 8.69 3.41 6.42
CA VAL A 27 7.27 3.08 6.64
C VAL A 27 6.46 4.29 7.13
N ASN A 28 5.36 4.54 6.45
CA ASN A 28 4.43 5.65 6.64
C ASN A 28 4.99 7.05 6.33
N ASP A 29 6.18 7.22 5.75
CA ASP A 29 6.70 8.53 5.34
C ASP A 29 5.94 9.07 4.11
N PRO A 30 5.28 10.24 4.18
CA PRO A 30 4.52 10.79 3.06
C PRO A 30 5.29 11.11 1.78
N LYS A 31 6.63 11.12 1.85
CA LYS A 31 7.51 11.45 0.71
C LYS A 31 8.40 10.28 0.30
N ASN A 32 8.83 9.48 1.26
CA ASN A 32 9.87 8.47 1.05
C ASN A 32 9.32 7.03 1.08
N ASP A 33 8.08 6.83 1.51
CA ASP A 33 7.39 5.55 1.42
C ASP A 33 6.49 5.52 0.17
N PRO A 34 6.79 4.68 -0.84
CA PRO A 34 5.95 4.58 -2.02
C PRO A 34 4.56 4.01 -1.72
N ASP A 35 4.46 3.07 -0.78
CA ASP A 35 3.21 2.35 -0.45
C ASP A 35 2.26 3.26 0.32
N HIS A 36 2.81 4.24 1.05
CA HIS A 36 2.03 5.29 1.67
C HIS A 36 1.22 6.07 0.64
N ILE A 37 1.79 6.40 -0.51
CA ILE A 37 1.08 7.12 -1.58
C ILE A 37 0.04 6.22 -2.24
N VAL A 38 0.40 4.96 -2.53
CA VAL A 38 -0.54 3.95 -3.05
C VAL A 38 -1.76 3.80 -2.14
N SER A 39 -1.56 3.86 -0.82
CA SER A 39 -2.63 3.68 0.16
C SER A 39 -3.45 4.94 0.48
N THR A 40 -2.89 6.14 0.28
CA THR A 40 -3.49 7.41 0.79
C THR A 40 -3.90 8.41 -0.30
N PHE A 41 -3.68 8.09 -1.58
CA PHE A 41 -3.97 8.97 -2.71
C PHE A 41 -5.15 8.48 -3.55
N GLY A 42 -6.36 8.44 -2.98
CA GLY A 42 -7.59 8.07 -3.70
C GLY A 42 -8.34 6.87 -3.11
N PRO A 43 -9.49 6.52 -3.69
CA PRO A 43 -10.37 5.51 -3.12
C PRO A 43 -9.79 4.10 -3.19
N LEU A 44 -10.10 3.25 -2.22
CA LEU A 44 -9.52 1.90 -2.12
C LEU A 44 -9.86 1.00 -3.31
N TRP A 45 -11.00 1.16 -3.97
CA TRP A 45 -11.34 0.38 -5.16
C TRP A 45 -10.48 0.73 -6.39
N LEU A 46 -9.72 1.83 -6.34
CA LEU A 46 -8.70 2.20 -7.32
C LEU A 46 -7.27 1.93 -6.81
N ILE A 47 -7.07 1.07 -5.80
CA ILE A 47 -5.72 0.80 -5.28
C ILE A 47 -4.83 0.10 -6.30
N ALA A 48 -5.36 -0.86 -7.07
CA ALA A 48 -4.58 -1.60 -8.07
C ALA A 48 -3.86 -0.72 -9.10
N PRO A 49 -4.51 0.21 -9.83
CA PRO A 49 -3.80 1.08 -10.77
C PRO A 49 -2.83 2.05 -10.08
N ARG A 50 -2.97 2.31 -8.77
CA ARG A 50 -2.01 3.17 -8.06
C ARG A 50 -0.64 2.53 -7.88
N PHE A 51 -0.52 1.20 -7.95
CA PHE A 51 0.77 0.52 -7.96
C PHE A 51 1.69 0.94 -9.12
N PHE A 52 1.16 1.50 -10.22
CA PHE A 52 2.03 2.08 -11.27
C PHE A 52 2.88 3.26 -10.76
N TYR A 53 2.52 3.87 -9.64
CA TYR A 53 3.37 4.86 -8.96
C TYR A 53 4.72 4.28 -8.53
N HIS A 54 4.82 2.97 -8.26
CA HIS A 54 6.08 2.33 -7.88
C HIS A 54 7.15 2.47 -8.95
N GLU A 55 6.79 2.33 -10.24
CA GLU A 55 7.74 2.56 -11.33
C GLU A 55 8.17 4.02 -11.39
N PHE A 56 7.22 4.95 -11.32
CA PHE A 56 7.54 6.37 -11.29
C PHE A 56 8.49 6.71 -10.13
N PHE A 57 8.23 6.18 -8.93
CA PHE A 57 9.08 6.38 -7.76
C PHE A 57 10.48 5.76 -7.94
N PHE A 58 10.55 4.54 -8.50
CA PHE A 58 11.80 3.86 -8.81
C PHE A 58 12.70 4.69 -9.73
N PHE A 59 12.12 5.29 -10.77
CA PHE A 59 12.83 6.17 -11.69
C PHE A 59 13.19 7.51 -11.05
N GLN A 60 12.24 8.16 -10.39
CA GLN A 60 12.45 9.45 -9.71
C GLN A 60 13.58 9.37 -8.68
N ARG A 61 13.66 8.27 -7.94
CA ARG A 61 14.66 8.06 -6.87
C ARG A 61 15.93 7.35 -7.34
N LYS A 62 16.01 6.98 -8.62
CA LYS A 62 17.15 6.27 -9.22
C LYS A 62 17.55 5.01 -8.44
N LEU A 63 16.58 4.15 -8.13
CA LEU A 63 16.79 3.04 -7.20
C LEU A 63 17.50 1.81 -7.80
N TRP A 64 17.63 1.74 -9.12
CA TRP A 64 18.24 0.59 -9.80
C TRP A 64 19.71 0.38 -9.37
N LYS A 65 20.14 -0.87 -9.29
CA LYS A 65 21.58 -1.21 -9.24
C LYS A 65 21.90 -2.25 -10.31
N ARG A 66 23.15 -2.23 -10.79
CA ARG A 66 23.67 -3.21 -11.75
C ARG A 66 22.71 -3.31 -12.97
N TRP A 67 22.34 -4.53 -13.36
CA TRP A 67 21.54 -4.84 -14.54
C TRP A 67 20.03 -4.69 -14.35
N GLU A 68 19.55 -4.19 -13.21
CA GLU A 68 18.11 -4.11 -12.92
C GLU A 68 17.35 -3.22 -13.91
N LEU A 69 17.97 -2.15 -14.42
CA LEU A 69 17.35 -1.31 -15.44
C LEU A 69 17.19 -2.06 -16.77
N MET A 70 18.16 -2.90 -17.14
CA MET A 70 18.04 -3.76 -18.30
C MET A 70 16.98 -4.85 -18.09
N GLN A 71 16.94 -5.47 -16.90
CA GLN A 71 15.89 -6.44 -16.54
C GLN A 71 14.50 -5.82 -16.65
N TRP A 72 14.30 -4.62 -16.10
CA TRP A 72 13.06 -3.86 -16.26
C TRP A 72 12.73 -3.64 -17.75
N GLY A 73 13.71 -3.24 -18.56
CA GLY A 73 13.53 -3.05 -20.00
C GLY A 73 13.10 -4.33 -20.72
N PHE A 74 13.71 -5.47 -20.39
CA PHE A 74 13.33 -6.78 -20.93
C PHE A 74 11.92 -7.20 -20.49
N GLU A 75 11.59 -7.09 -19.20
CA GLU A 75 10.25 -7.41 -18.68
C GLU A 75 9.17 -6.57 -19.36
N ARG A 76 9.44 -5.26 -19.55
CA ARG A 76 8.51 -4.34 -20.20
C ARG A 76 8.41 -4.57 -21.72
N ALA A 77 9.51 -4.94 -22.38
CA ALA A 77 9.51 -5.34 -23.78
C ALA A 77 8.70 -6.64 -24.01
N ILE A 78 8.84 -7.64 -23.13
CA ILE A 78 8.02 -8.86 -23.17
C ILE A 78 6.54 -8.50 -23.02
N PHE A 79 6.20 -7.70 -22.00
CA PHE A 79 4.82 -7.24 -21.77
C PHE A 79 4.24 -6.58 -23.03
N PHE A 80 4.91 -5.57 -23.59
CA PHE A 80 4.41 -4.87 -24.77
C PHE A 80 4.37 -5.74 -26.03
N THR A 81 5.29 -6.69 -26.17
CA THR A 81 5.27 -7.65 -27.29
C THR A 81 4.03 -8.54 -27.22
N ILE A 82 3.66 -9.03 -26.03
CA ILE A 82 2.43 -9.82 -25.86
C ILE A 82 1.20 -8.98 -26.20
N ILE A 83 1.13 -7.72 -25.76
CA ILE A 83 0.01 -6.84 -26.08
C ILE A 83 -0.06 -6.54 -27.58
N ALA A 84 1.08 -6.25 -28.22
CA ALA A 84 1.14 -6.01 -29.67
C ALA A 84 0.73 -7.26 -30.47
N ALA A 85 1.18 -8.45 -30.06
CA ALA A 85 0.76 -9.70 -30.65
C ALA A 85 -0.75 -9.93 -30.47
N ALA A 86 -1.28 -9.67 -29.27
CA ALA A 86 -2.71 -9.81 -29.01
C ALA A 86 -3.58 -8.87 -29.86
N ILE A 87 -3.12 -7.65 -30.13
CA ILE A 87 -3.77 -6.74 -31.09
C ILE A 87 -3.68 -7.31 -32.51
N ARG A 88 -2.48 -7.73 -32.93
CA ARG A 88 -2.21 -8.16 -34.30
C ARG A 88 -2.94 -9.45 -34.69
N PHE A 89 -3.17 -10.34 -33.73
CA PHE A 89 -3.80 -11.65 -33.91
C PHE A 89 -5.22 -11.71 -33.33
N ASP A 90 -5.83 -10.57 -33.00
CA ASP A 90 -7.20 -10.46 -32.46
C ASP A 90 -7.46 -11.31 -31.21
N PHE A 91 -6.45 -11.40 -30.35
CA PHE A 91 -6.48 -12.17 -29.09
C PHE A 91 -6.67 -11.28 -27.85
N LEU A 92 -6.94 -9.98 -28.05
CA LEU A 92 -7.17 -9.02 -26.96
C LEU A 92 -8.26 -9.46 -25.98
N PRO A 93 -9.45 -9.94 -26.39
CA PRO A 93 -10.48 -10.37 -25.45
C PRO A 93 -10.00 -11.46 -24.49
N PHE A 94 -9.17 -12.39 -24.96
CA PHE A 94 -8.57 -13.41 -24.10
C PHE A 94 -7.59 -12.78 -23.09
N ILE A 95 -6.71 -11.89 -23.53
CA ILE A 95 -5.76 -11.21 -22.63
C ILE A 95 -6.49 -10.41 -21.55
N PHE A 96 -7.56 -9.70 -21.90
CA PHE A 96 -8.33 -8.95 -20.91
C PHE A 96 -8.98 -9.88 -19.87
N ASN A 97 -9.63 -10.95 -20.30
CA ASN A 97 -10.37 -11.84 -19.39
C ASN A 97 -9.47 -12.78 -18.59
N CYS A 98 -8.40 -13.29 -19.19
CA CYS A 98 -7.55 -14.33 -18.58
C CYS A 98 -6.26 -13.77 -17.95
N TRP A 99 -5.89 -12.52 -18.24
CA TRP A 99 -4.70 -11.90 -17.67
C TRP A 99 -5.04 -10.61 -16.90
N PHE A 100 -5.58 -9.58 -17.55
CA PHE A 100 -5.76 -8.27 -16.90
C PHE A 100 -6.86 -8.27 -15.82
N ALA A 101 -7.99 -8.94 -16.04
CA ALA A 101 -9.04 -9.04 -15.03
C ALA A 101 -8.57 -9.78 -13.76
N PRO A 102 -7.93 -10.97 -13.85
CA PRO A 102 -7.30 -11.61 -12.70
C PRO A 102 -6.20 -10.75 -12.06
N ALA A 103 -5.34 -10.11 -12.85
CA ALA A 103 -4.28 -9.24 -12.34
C ALA A 103 -4.86 -8.03 -11.57
N LEU A 104 -5.97 -7.45 -12.03
CA LEU A 104 -6.67 -6.39 -11.32
C LEU A 104 -7.22 -6.88 -9.98
N MET A 105 -7.86 -8.05 -9.95
CA MET A 105 -8.39 -8.66 -8.73
C MET A 105 -7.27 -8.93 -7.71
N VAL A 106 -6.14 -9.48 -8.16
CA VAL A 106 -4.96 -9.71 -7.31
C VAL A 106 -4.36 -8.38 -6.86
N GLY A 107 -4.23 -7.39 -7.74
CA GLY A 107 -3.70 -6.06 -7.40
C GLY A 107 -4.54 -5.35 -6.34
N VAL A 108 -5.88 -5.44 -6.41
CA VAL A 108 -6.76 -4.92 -5.36
C VAL A 108 -6.55 -5.67 -4.05
N THR A 109 -6.45 -6.99 -4.11
CA THR A 109 -6.24 -7.84 -2.92
C THR A 109 -4.91 -7.52 -2.24
N LEU A 110 -3.82 -7.42 -3.00
CA LEU A 110 -2.50 -7.05 -2.48
C LEU A 110 -2.54 -5.65 -1.86
N GLY A 111 -3.07 -4.65 -2.59
CA GLY A 111 -3.20 -3.29 -2.06
C GLY A 111 -4.02 -3.20 -0.78
N LEU A 112 -5.08 -3.99 -0.64
CA LEU A 112 -5.88 -3.99 0.57
C LEU A 112 -5.17 -4.68 1.74
N PHE A 113 -4.70 -5.91 1.56
CA PHE A 113 -4.24 -6.76 2.66
C PHE A 113 -2.77 -6.59 3.03
N PHE A 114 -1.95 -6.03 2.13
CA PHE A 114 -0.51 -5.90 2.31
C PHE A 114 -0.11 -4.44 2.50
N ASP A 115 -0.72 -3.51 1.76
CA ASP A 115 -0.36 -2.09 1.86
C ASP A 115 -1.30 -1.33 2.81
N TYR A 116 -2.61 -1.41 2.61
CA TYR A 116 -3.56 -0.55 3.33
C TYR A 116 -3.89 -1.03 4.75
N LEU A 117 -4.45 -2.23 4.88
CA LEU A 117 -4.96 -2.76 6.16
C LEU A 117 -3.89 -2.92 7.23
N PRO A 118 -2.66 -3.38 6.91
CA PRO A 118 -1.60 -3.47 7.91
C PRO A 118 -1.14 -2.11 8.44
N HIS A 119 -1.15 -1.08 7.59
CA HIS A 119 -0.52 0.21 7.90
C HIS A 119 -1.49 1.29 8.35
N ARG A 120 -2.80 1.15 8.11
CA ARG A 120 -3.79 2.12 8.62
C ARG A 120 -3.66 2.31 10.14
N PRO A 121 -3.85 3.51 10.69
CA PRO A 121 -4.18 4.77 10.02
C PRO A 121 -2.95 5.56 9.52
N PHE A 122 -1.80 4.90 9.36
CA PHE A 122 -0.53 5.50 8.89
C PHE A 122 -0.04 6.64 9.78
N LEU A 123 -0.30 6.55 11.09
CA LEU A 123 0.01 7.61 12.06
C LEU A 123 1.33 7.41 12.82
N SER A 124 1.97 6.24 12.72
CA SER A 124 3.22 5.95 13.43
C SER A 124 4.32 5.52 12.48
N ARG A 125 5.53 6.01 12.71
CA ARG A 125 6.75 5.56 12.04
C ARG A 125 7.64 4.71 12.95
N ASN A 126 7.23 4.50 14.19
CA ASN A 126 7.95 3.64 15.12
C ASN A 126 7.87 2.19 14.62
N ARG A 127 9.00 1.48 14.52
CA ARG A 127 9.07 0.10 14.02
C ARG A 127 8.12 -0.89 14.71
N TRP A 128 7.70 -0.63 15.94
CA TRP A 128 6.78 -1.48 16.71
C TRP A 128 5.29 -1.16 16.47
N GLN A 129 5.00 0.00 15.85
CA GLN A 129 3.64 0.55 15.75
C GLN A 129 3.28 1.04 14.34
N ASN A 130 4.19 0.91 13.38
CA ASN A 130 4.03 1.37 12.01
C ASN A 130 3.19 0.42 11.13
N ALA A 131 2.95 -0.80 11.61
CA ALA A 131 2.12 -1.83 11.01
C ALA A 131 1.31 -2.58 12.10
N ARG A 132 0.49 -3.54 11.68
CA ARG A 132 -0.41 -4.31 12.55
C ARG A 132 -0.20 -5.80 12.43
N VAL A 133 -0.52 -6.50 13.50
CA VAL A 133 -0.92 -7.91 13.49
C VAL A 133 -2.43 -7.99 13.69
N TYR A 134 -3.11 -8.91 13.05
CA TYR A 134 -4.53 -9.21 13.28
C TYR A 134 -4.71 -10.74 13.23
N PRO A 135 -4.44 -11.44 14.36
CA PRO A 135 -4.34 -12.89 14.37
C PRO A 135 -5.71 -13.53 14.08
N GLY A 136 -5.71 -14.61 13.29
CA GLY A 136 -6.91 -15.38 12.99
C GLY A 136 -6.64 -16.53 12.03
N ARG A 137 -7.19 -17.72 12.31
CA ARG A 137 -6.91 -18.93 11.51
C ARG A 137 -7.36 -18.78 10.06
N THR A 138 -8.56 -18.27 9.84
CA THR A 138 -9.14 -18.07 8.51
C THR A 138 -8.29 -17.10 7.68
N MET A 139 -7.93 -15.95 8.27
CA MET A 139 -7.12 -14.95 7.58
C MET A 139 -5.70 -15.47 7.32
N ASN A 140 -5.08 -16.13 8.30
CA ASN A 140 -3.75 -16.73 8.13
C ASN A 140 -3.70 -17.71 6.95
N TRP A 141 -4.77 -18.49 6.74
CA TRP A 141 -4.86 -19.39 5.60
C TRP A 141 -5.12 -18.62 4.28
N LEU A 142 -6.08 -17.68 4.27
CA LEU A 142 -6.48 -16.94 3.06
C LEU A 142 -5.37 -16.05 2.49
N ILE A 143 -4.63 -15.35 3.36
CA ILE A 143 -3.58 -14.41 2.95
C ILE A 143 -2.18 -14.90 3.32
N MET A 144 -2.00 -16.22 3.50
CA MET A 144 -0.69 -16.84 3.66
C MET A 144 0.17 -16.16 4.75
N GLY A 145 -0.38 -16.02 5.96
CA GLY A 145 0.31 -15.45 7.12
C GLY A 145 0.48 -13.93 7.12
N GLN A 146 -0.02 -13.22 6.11
CA GLN A 146 0.16 -11.77 5.98
C GLN A 146 -0.63 -10.96 7.01
N ASN A 147 -1.52 -11.61 7.75
CA ASN A 147 -2.16 -11.01 8.92
C ASN A 147 -1.19 -10.77 10.09
N TYR A 148 0.06 -11.23 9.99
CA TYR A 148 1.17 -10.95 10.89
C TYR A 148 2.15 -9.91 10.31
N HIS A 149 1.68 -8.99 9.46
CA HIS A 149 2.52 -8.06 8.72
C HIS A 149 3.51 -7.23 9.57
N LEU A 150 3.16 -6.87 10.82
CA LEU A 150 4.13 -6.23 11.70
C LEU A 150 5.37 -7.11 11.99
N VAL A 151 5.22 -8.43 12.08
CA VAL A 151 6.35 -9.37 12.21
C VAL A 151 7.24 -9.30 10.97
N HIS A 152 6.63 -9.22 9.78
CA HIS A 152 7.36 -9.00 8.53
C HIS A 152 8.20 -7.71 8.56
N HIS A 153 7.66 -6.61 9.10
CA HIS A 153 8.39 -5.34 9.27
C HIS A 153 9.49 -5.40 10.34
N LEU A 154 9.25 -6.11 11.43
CA LEU A 154 10.22 -6.22 12.52
C LEU A 154 11.41 -7.11 12.14
N TRP A 155 11.14 -8.20 11.43
CA TRP A 155 12.13 -9.20 11.03
C TRP A 155 11.90 -9.66 9.58
N PRO A 156 12.31 -8.86 8.58
CA PRO A 156 12.05 -9.13 7.16
C PRO A 156 12.68 -10.43 6.64
N SER A 157 13.65 -11.00 7.35
CA SER A 157 14.31 -12.26 7.03
C SER A 157 13.47 -13.50 7.37
N ILE A 158 12.43 -13.36 8.20
CA ILE A 158 11.54 -14.48 8.53
C ILE A 158 10.68 -14.78 7.30
N PRO A 159 10.62 -16.03 6.83
CA PRO A 159 9.76 -16.39 5.71
C PRO A 159 8.28 -16.38 6.13
N TRP A 160 7.37 -16.18 5.17
CA TRP A 160 5.96 -15.92 5.45
C TRP A 160 5.23 -17.02 6.22
N PHE A 161 5.64 -18.29 6.03
CA PHE A 161 5.06 -19.44 6.72
C PHE A 161 5.50 -19.52 8.20
N GLU A 162 6.56 -18.80 8.59
CA GLU A 162 7.05 -18.71 9.97
C GLU A 162 6.55 -17.45 10.71
N TYR A 163 5.73 -16.60 10.09
CA TYR A 163 5.23 -15.40 10.76
C TYR A 163 4.37 -15.69 11.99
N LYS A 164 3.53 -16.74 11.94
CA LYS A 164 2.70 -17.12 13.08
C LYS A 164 3.55 -17.66 14.25
N PRO A 165 4.45 -18.64 14.05
CA PRO A 165 5.39 -19.06 15.10
C PRO A 165 6.20 -17.89 15.69
N ALA A 166 6.73 -17.00 14.83
CA ALA A 166 7.47 -15.84 15.29
C ALA A 166 6.61 -14.86 16.10
N TYR A 167 5.36 -14.63 15.69
CA TYR A 167 4.39 -13.86 16.46
C TYR A 167 4.15 -14.47 17.84
N GLU A 168 3.88 -15.78 17.90
CA GLU A 168 3.59 -16.49 19.16
C GLU A 168 4.79 -16.43 20.11
N ALA A 169 6.00 -16.63 19.60
CA ALA A 169 7.23 -16.56 20.38
C ALA A 169 7.55 -15.14 20.89
N THR A 170 7.20 -14.11 20.11
CA THR A 170 7.52 -12.71 20.43
C THR A 170 6.36 -11.93 21.03
N LYS A 171 5.21 -12.57 21.25
CA LYS A 171 4.00 -11.91 21.77
C LYS A 171 4.26 -11.10 23.05
N PRO A 172 5.00 -11.59 24.08
CA PRO A 172 5.28 -10.78 25.26
C PRO A 172 6.03 -9.48 24.96
N LEU A 173 6.95 -9.50 23.98
CA LEU A 173 7.68 -8.32 23.53
C LEU A 173 6.77 -7.36 22.76
N LEU A 174 5.87 -7.88 21.92
CA LEU A 174 4.88 -7.07 21.21
C LEU A 174 3.92 -6.39 22.19
N ASP A 175 3.47 -7.10 23.23
CA ASP A 175 2.64 -6.55 24.30
C ASP A 175 3.39 -5.43 25.05
N ALA A 176 4.66 -5.67 25.44
CA ALA A 176 5.49 -4.68 26.14
C ALA A 176 5.83 -3.43 25.29
N LYS A 177 5.80 -3.54 23.96
CA LYS A 177 6.01 -2.42 23.03
C LYS A 177 4.71 -1.77 22.57
N GLU A 178 3.57 -2.20 23.11
CA GLU A 178 2.24 -1.72 22.75
C GLU A 178 1.98 -1.83 21.24
N SER A 179 2.47 -2.92 20.64
CA SER A 179 2.32 -3.18 19.21
C SER A 179 0.84 -3.38 18.85
N PRO A 180 0.34 -2.78 17.75
CA PRO A 180 -1.04 -2.98 17.29
C PRO A 180 -1.31 -4.43 16.89
N GLN A 181 -2.10 -5.16 17.69
CA GLN A 181 -2.43 -6.58 17.48
C GLN A 181 -3.90 -6.82 17.08
N ARG A 182 -4.48 -5.85 16.36
CA ARG A 182 -5.86 -5.88 15.85
C ARG A 182 -5.98 -5.01 14.59
N LEU A 183 -6.97 -5.32 13.74
CA LEU A 183 -7.22 -4.59 12.48
C LEU A 183 -7.67 -3.13 12.70
N GLY A 184 -8.42 -2.90 13.77
CA GLY A 184 -8.83 -1.60 14.27
C GLY A 184 -9.77 -0.79 13.39
N ILE A 185 -10.61 -1.43 12.59
CA ILE A 185 -11.61 -0.76 11.73
C ILE A 185 -12.84 -0.35 12.53
N PHE A 186 -13.23 -1.15 13.54
CA PHE A 186 -14.49 -1.00 14.27
C PHE A 186 -14.29 -0.64 15.75
N GLU A 187 -13.11 -0.13 16.14
CA GLU A 187 -12.82 0.21 17.54
C GLU A 187 -13.45 1.54 17.96
N THR A 188 -13.47 2.53 17.07
CA THR A 188 -14.05 3.83 17.34
C THR A 188 -14.95 4.28 16.18
N ARG A 189 -15.87 5.21 16.46
CA ARG A 189 -16.67 5.87 15.41
C ARG A 189 -15.76 6.54 14.37
N SER A 190 -14.63 7.10 14.78
CA SER A 190 -13.64 7.68 13.88
C SER A 190 -12.99 6.64 12.97
N ASP A 191 -12.72 5.43 13.46
CA ASP A 191 -12.13 4.36 12.64
C ASP A 191 -13.07 3.94 11.52
N VAL A 192 -14.34 3.76 11.85
CA VAL A 192 -15.39 3.40 10.89
C VAL A 192 -15.54 4.50 9.83
N VAL A 193 -15.69 5.76 10.27
CA VAL A 193 -15.83 6.90 9.34
C VAL A 193 -14.60 7.05 8.45
N ASN A 194 -13.40 6.88 9.00
CA ASN A 194 -12.15 6.94 8.23
C ASN A 194 -12.05 5.80 7.21
N PHE A 195 -12.47 4.59 7.58
CA PHE A 195 -12.45 3.45 6.67
C PHE A 195 -13.41 3.63 5.49
N PHE A 196 -14.65 4.06 5.74
CA PHE A 196 -15.59 4.38 4.66
C PHE A 196 -15.14 5.59 3.83
N TYR A 197 -14.51 6.59 4.46
CA TYR A 197 -13.87 7.69 3.72
C TYR A 197 -12.79 7.16 2.78
N ASP A 198 -11.96 6.21 3.20
CA ASP A 198 -10.91 5.64 2.36
C ASP A 198 -11.48 4.81 1.22
N ILE A 199 -12.54 4.04 1.47
CA ILE A 199 -13.23 3.28 0.42
C ILE A 199 -13.74 4.21 -0.68
N LEU A 200 -14.39 5.33 -0.32
CA LEU A 200 -15.12 6.16 -1.27
C LEU A 200 -14.30 7.31 -1.87
N ILE A 201 -13.41 7.91 -1.08
CA ILE A 201 -12.64 9.12 -1.46
C ILE A 201 -11.14 8.85 -1.31
N GLY A 202 -10.69 8.46 -0.12
CA GLY A 202 -9.32 8.05 0.19
C GLY A 202 -8.20 9.02 -0.17
N VAL A 203 -8.51 10.29 -0.45
CA VAL A 203 -7.50 11.35 -0.62
C VAL A 203 -7.18 11.94 0.74
N ARG A 204 -5.98 11.67 1.26
CA ARG A 204 -5.53 12.12 2.59
C ARG A 204 -4.58 13.32 2.47
N SER A 205 -4.64 14.22 3.46
CA SER A 205 -3.68 15.32 3.60
C SER A 205 -2.56 14.95 4.56
N HIS A 206 -1.31 15.20 4.20
CA HIS A 206 -0.15 14.97 5.07
C HIS A 206 0.22 16.15 5.97
N LYS A 207 -0.65 17.16 6.01
CA LYS A 207 -0.54 18.29 6.94
C LYS A 207 -1.93 18.64 7.47
N PRO A 208 -2.14 18.72 8.79
CA PRO A 208 -3.41 19.15 9.37
C PRO A 208 -3.67 20.65 9.12
N ARG A 209 -2.61 21.46 9.06
CA ARG A 209 -2.64 22.87 8.67
C ARG A 209 -1.82 23.06 7.40
N GLY A 210 -2.33 23.82 6.43
CA GLY A 210 -1.61 24.09 5.17
C GLY A 210 -1.64 22.94 4.15
N SER A 211 -2.71 22.13 4.12
CA SER A 211 -2.93 21.17 3.03
C SER A 211 -2.95 21.85 1.66
N LYS A 212 -2.32 21.22 0.65
CA LYS A 212 -2.37 21.67 -0.75
C LYS A 212 -3.78 21.65 -1.34
N MET A 213 -4.71 20.94 -0.70
CA MET A 213 -6.13 20.87 -1.09
C MET A 213 -6.99 22.02 -0.51
N ARG A 214 -6.43 22.87 0.35
CA ARG A 214 -7.17 24.03 0.91
C ARG A 214 -7.72 24.99 -0.13
N PRO A 215 -7.01 25.31 -1.24
CA PRO A 215 -7.52 26.21 -2.27
C PRO A 215 -8.85 25.75 -2.89
N ILE A 216 -9.15 24.45 -2.91
CA ILE A 216 -10.44 23.90 -3.39
C ILE A 216 -11.62 24.49 -2.59
N ALA A 217 -11.42 24.87 -1.32
CA ALA A 217 -12.45 25.55 -0.54
C ALA A 217 -12.95 26.84 -1.22
N LYS A 218 -12.09 27.54 -1.98
CA LYS A 218 -12.48 28.79 -2.67
C LYS A 218 -13.49 28.54 -3.79
N LEU A 219 -13.49 27.34 -4.37
CA LEU A 219 -14.38 26.93 -5.46
C LEU A 219 -15.78 26.51 -4.95
N LEU A 220 -15.95 26.28 -3.64
CA LEU A 220 -17.22 25.83 -3.09
C LEU A 220 -18.21 27.00 -2.93
N PRO A 221 -19.49 26.81 -3.31
CA PRO A 221 -20.45 27.89 -3.47
C PRO A 221 -20.91 28.49 -2.14
N SER A 222 -20.95 27.73 -1.04
CA SER A 222 -21.47 28.21 0.25
C SER A 222 -20.45 28.16 1.39
N ARG A 223 -20.55 29.11 2.34
CA ARG A 223 -19.69 29.14 3.55
C ARG A 223 -19.77 27.85 4.37
N ARG A 224 -20.92 27.16 4.36
CA ARG A 224 -21.10 25.86 5.04
C ARG A 224 -20.24 24.79 4.39
N LEU A 225 -20.25 24.69 3.06
CA LEU A 225 -19.42 23.73 2.31
C LEU A 225 -17.93 24.03 2.48
N ARG A 226 -17.52 25.31 2.45
CA ARG A 226 -16.12 25.71 2.71
C ARG A 226 -15.63 25.24 4.09
N ARG A 227 -16.43 25.49 5.13
CA ARG A 227 -16.13 25.04 6.50
C ARG A 227 -16.11 23.52 6.60
N GLY A 228 -17.07 22.85 5.97
CA GLY A 228 -17.13 21.38 5.88
C GLY A 228 -15.87 20.79 5.26
N TRP A 229 -15.43 21.31 4.12
CA TRP A 229 -14.20 20.88 3.44
C TRP A 229 -12.95 21.07 4.30
N LEU A 230 -12.77 22.25 4.92
CA LEU A 230 -11.62 22.50 5.79
C LEU A 230 -11.66 21.66 7.08
N SER A 231 -12.85 21.29 7.55
CA SER A 231 -13.01 20.34 8.66
C SER A 231 -12.64 18.92 8.23
N LEU A 232 -13.11 18.49 7.04
CA LEU A 232 -12.80 17.19 6.46
C LEU A 232 -11.28 17.02 6.30
N LEU A 233 -10.61 17.96 5.64
CA LEU A 233 -9.15 17.95 5.44
C LEU A 233 -8.36 17.85 6.74
N ARG A 234 -8.88 18.41 7.84
CA ARG A 234 -8.24 18.32 9.17
C ARG A 234 -8.48 16.96 9.81
N ARG A 235 -9.71 16.45 9.76
CA ARG A 235 -10.12 15.19 10.38
C ARG A 235 -9.53 13.97 9.68
N THR A 236 -9.36 14.06 8.36
CA THR A 236 -8.81 12.97 7.55
C THR A 236 -7.32 13.11 7.30
N ALA A 237 -6.65 14.11 7.88
CA ALA A 237 -5.20 14.26 7.72
C ALA A 237 -4.46 13.08 8.34
N VAL A 238 -3.52 12.52 7.57
CA VAL A 238 -2.64 11.44 7.97
C VAL A 238 -1.26 12.05 8.07
N THR A 239 -0.84 12.38 9.29
CA THR A 239 0.47 12.98 9.54
C THR A 239 1.17 12.12 10.57
N PRO A 240 2.02 11.18 10.14
CA PRO A 240 2.70 10.30 11.05
C PRO A 240 3.53 11.09 12.06
N ALA A 241 3.46 10.70 13.34
CA ALA A 241 4.35 11.24 14.35
C ALA A 241 5.81 11.00 13.92
N ARG A 242 6.64 12.03 14.00
CA ARG A 242 8.08 11.86 13.79
C ARG A 242 8.62 10.89 14.84
N GLN A 243 9.51 10.02 14.40
CA GLN A 243 10.23 9.08 15.27
C GLN A 243 10.90 9.89 16.39
N ARG A 244 10.43 9.70 17.63
CA ARG A 244 11.19 10.13 18.81
C ARG A 244 12.17 9.00 19.08
N PHE A 245 13.46 9.33 19.00
CA PHE A 245 14.55 8.41 19.33
C PHE A 245 14.51 8.04 20.80
#